data_AF-A0A7W1RAB6-F1
#
_entry.id   AF-A0A7W1RAB6-F1
#
_cell.length_a   1.000
_cell.length_b   1.000
_cell.length_c   1.000
_cell.angle_alpha   90.00
_cell.angle_beta   90.00
_cell.angle_gamma   90.00
#
_symmetry.space_group_name_H-M   'P 1'
#
loop_
_entity.id
_entity.type
_entity.pdbx_description
1 polymer ?
#
loop_
_entity_poly.entity_id
_entity_poly.type
_entity_poly.pdbx_seq_one_letter_code
_entity_poly.pdbx_strand_id
1 'polypeptide(L)' 'MRVSLKSYGALALVLFITSTCWAQQSETKRGITPEDYYAFEFLREPRISPDGKLVAYVVTTID' A
#
# COMPACT_ATOMS: atom_id res chain seq x y z
N MET A 1 -33.47 30.16 -25.17
CA MET A 1 -32.66 29.41 -24.19
C MET A 1 -31.21 29.39 -24.67
N ARG A 2 -30.34 30.29 -24.17
CA ARG A 2 -28.91 30.32 -24.50
C ARG A 2 -28.14 29.88 -23.26
N VAL A 3 -27.86 28.58 -23.16
CA VAL A 3 -27.07 28.05 -22.05
C VAL A 3 -25.62 28.50 -22.30
N SER A 4 -25.07 29.27 -21.35
CA SER A 4 -23.75 29.91 -21.50
C SER A 4 -22.62 28.87 -21.49
N LEU A 5 -21.64 28.99 -22.40
CA LEU A 5 -20.50 28.06 -22.55
C LEU A 5 -19.75 27.78 -21.23
N LYS A 6 -19.80 28.72 -20.28
CA LYS A 6 -19.22 28.61 -18.93
C LYS A 6 -19.89 27.53 -18.06
N SER A 7 -21.17 27.25 -18.29
CA SER A 7 -21.93 26.24 -17.52
C SER A 7 -21.50 24.80 -17.85
N TYR A 8 -21.08 24.53 -19.08
CA TYR A 8 -20.55 23.23 -19.48
C TYR A 8 -19.18 22.95 -18.85
N GLY A 9 -18.34 23.98 -18.69
CA GLY A 9 -17.05 23.86 -18.00
C GLY A 9 -17.21 23.54 -16.52
N ALA A 10 -18.16 24.18 -15.84
CA ALA A 10 -18.50 23.86 -14.45
C ALA A 10 -19.06 22.44 -14.31
N LEU A 11 -19.93 22.00 -15.24
CA LEU A 11 -20.49 20.65 -15.25
C LEU A 11 -19.40 19.58 -15.47
N ALA A 12 -18.48 19.82 -16.42
CA ALA A 12 -17.36 18.93 -16.69
C ALA A 12 -16.41 18.81 -15.49
N LEU A 13 -16.15 19.91 -14.79
CA LEU A 13 -15.31 19.91 -13.58
C LEU A 13 -15.96 19.12 -12.44
N VAL A 14 -17.27 19.28 -12.23
CA VAL A 14 -18.03 18.52 -11.21
C VAL A 14 -18.04 17.03 -11.55
N LEU A 15 -18.26 16.66 -12.81
CA LEU A 15 -18.18 15.26 -13.28
C LEU A 15 -16.79 14.66 -13.09
N PHE A 16 -15.73 15.44 -13.26
CA PHE A 16 -14.36 14.97 -13.07
C PHE A 16 -14.04 14.73 -11.59
N ILE A 17 -14.50 15.61 -10.69
CA ILE A 17 -14.30 15.50 -9.24
C ILE A 17 -15.11 14.33 -8.65
N THR A 18 -16.32 14.07 -9.14
CA THR A 18 -17.10 12.92 -8.68
C THR A 18 -16.49 11.60 -9.13
N SER A 19 -15.83 11.56 -10.29
CA SER A 19 -15.19 10.33 -10.81
C SER A 19 -14.00 9.86 -9.95
N THR A 20 -13.24 10.78 -9.37
CA THR A 20 -12.08 10.42 -8.52
C THR A 20 -12.48 9.94 -7.13
N CYS A 21 -13.67 10.30 -6.64
CA CYS A 21 -14.19 9.85 -5.34
C CYS A 21 -14.55 8.35 -5.32
N TRP A 22 -14.92 7.77 -6.48
CA TRP A 22 -15.27 6.35 -6.60
C TRP A 22 -14.05 5.43 -6.76
N ALA A 23 -12.88 5.99 -7.05
CA ALA A 23 -11.65 5.23 -7.24
C ALA A 23 -10.95 4.87 -5.91
N GLN A 24 -11.47 5.32 -4.77
CA GLN A 24 -10.90 5.02 -3.46
C GLN A 24 -11.38 3.65 -2.99
N GLN A 25 -10.98 2.59 -3.70
CA GLN A 25 -11.22 1.23 -3.28
C GLN A 25 -10.32 0.94 -2.07
N SER A 26 -10.94 0.86 -0.89
CA SER A 26 -10.24 0.43 0.33
C SER A 26 -9.78 -1.01 0.11
N GLU A 27 -8.47 -1.21 0.02
CA GLU A 27 -7.89 -2.54 -0.06
C GLU A 27 -8.27 -3.29 1.23
N THR A 28 -9.23 -4.20 1.12
CA THR A 28 -9.68 -4.99 2.26
C THR A 28 -8.55 -5.97 2.56
N LYS A 29 -7.78 -5.68 3.62
CA LYS A 29 -6.75 -6.59 4.10
C LYS A 29 -7.41 -7.94 4.39
N ARG A 30 -6.91 -9.01 3.77
CA ARG A 30 -7.38 -10.36 4.07
C ARG A 30 -7.13 -10.69 5.55
N GLY A 31 -7.95 -11.57 6.11
CA GLY A 31 -7.68 -12.15 7.42
C GLY A 31 -6.38 -12.95 7.44
N ILE A 32 -5.83 -13.12 8.65
CA ILE A 32 -4.72 -14.06 8.89
C ILE A 32 -5.28 -15.49 8.83
N THR A 33 -4.52 -16.35 8.16
CA THR A 33 -4.75 -17.78 8.03
C THR A 33 -3.64 -18.54 8.76
N PRO A 34 -3.86 -19.79 9.22
CA PRO A 34 -2.79 -20.58 9.84
C PRO A 34 -1.56 -20.75 8.93
N GLU A 35 -1.75 -20.77 7.61
CA GLU A 35 -0.69 -20.91 6.62
C GLU A 35 0.28 -19.71 6.63
N ASP A 36 -0.14 -18.56 7.14
CA ASP A 36 0.70 -17.37 7.23
C ASP A 36 1.87 -17.54 8.20
N TYR A 37 1.79 -18.49 9.15
CA TYR A 37 2.89 -18.77 10.07
C TYR A 37 4.15 -19.28 9.36
N TYR A 38 4.00 -19.99 8.24
CA TYR A 38 5.13 -20.48 7.44
C TYR A 38 5.86 -19.34 6.70
N ALA A 39 5.18 -18.21 6.49
CA ALA A 39 5.79 -17.03 5.89
C ALA A 39 6.58 -16.18 6.89
N PHE A 40 6.64 -16.57 8.17
CA PHE A 40 7.39 -15.83 9.18
C PHE A 40 8.89 -16.16 9.13
N GLU A 41 9.69 -15.11 9.12
CA GLU A 41 11.13 -15.18 9.28
C GLU A 41 11.51 -14.69 10.68
N PHE A 42 12.22 -15.53 11.44
CA PHE A 42 12.67 -15.19 12.78
C PHE A 42 14.15 -14.81 12.74
N LEU A 43 14.43 -13.51 12.90
CA LEU A 43 15.79 -12.97 12.92
C LEU A 43 16.36 -13.01 14.35
N ARG A 44 17.58 -13.52 14.50
CA ARG A 44 18.29 -13.59 15.79
C ARG A 44 19.76 -13.21 15.63
N GLU A 45 20.37 -12.86 16.76
CA GLU A 45 21.81 -12.61 16.90
C GLU A 45 22.41 -11.64 15.87
N PRO A 46 21.87 -10.41 15.72
CA PRO A 46 22.48 -9.43 14.84
C PRO A 46 23.86 -9.01 15.35
N ARG A 47 24.84 -8.97 14.44
CA ARG A 47 26.22 -8.55 14.71
C ARG A 47 26.65 -7.54 13.64
N ILE A 48 27.07 -6.37 14.09
CA ILE A 48 27.54 -5.29 13.22
C ILE A 48 29.04 -5.49 12.94
N SER A 49 29.48 -5.24 11.71
CA SER A 49 30.90 -5.24 11.36
C SER A 49 31.67 -4.12 12.08
N PRO A 50 32.98 -4.26 12.32
CA PRO A 50 33.76 -3.22 13.01
C PRO A 50 33.77 -1.85 12.30
N ASP A 51 33.63 -1.83 10.97
CA ASP A 51 33.53 -0.62 10.16
C ASP A 51 32.10 -0.06 10.05
N GLY A 52 31.11 -0.74 10.66
CA GLY A 52 29.71 -0.34 10.69
C GLY A 52 28.94 -0.52 9.39
N LYS A 53 29.53 -1.11 8.34
CA LYS A 53 28.92 -1.17 7.00
C LYS A 53 28.01 -2.37 6.80
N LEU A 54 28.14 -3.42 7.60
CA LEU A 54 27.43 -4.69 7.42
C LEU A 54 26.82 -5.19 8.73
N VAL A 55 25.76 -5.98 8.60
CA VAL A 55 25.16 -6.72 9.72
C VAL A 55 24.98 -8.17 9.31
N ALA A 56 25.55 -9.08 10.09
CA ALA A 56 25.28 -10.51 10.01
C ALA A 56 24.20 -10.88 11.02
N TYR A 57 23.28 -11.78 10.65
CA TYR A 57 22.20 -12.25 11.52
C TYR A 57 21.81 -13.68 11.11
N VAL A 58 21.13 -14.38 12.01
CA VAL A 58 20.59 -15.72 11.77
C VAL A 58 19.12 -15.60 11.41
N VAL A 59 18.70 -16.26 10.34
CA VAL A 59 17.29 -16.40 9.95
C VAL A 59 16.85 -17.83 10.22
N THR A 60 15.75 -17.99 10.94
CA THR A 60 15.04 -19.27 11.06
C THR A 60 13.72 -19.18 10.31
N THR A 61 13.48 -20.12 9.40
CA THR A 61 12.23 -20.29 8.64
C THR A 61 11.52 -21.56 9.09
N ILE A 62 10.21 -21.64 8.83
CA ILE A 62 9.39 -22.84 9.09
C ILE A 62 9.01 -23.42 7.73
N ASP A 63 9.38 -24.69 7.47
CA ASP A 63 9.07 -25.49 6.27
C ASP A 63 8.28 -26.75 6.66
#